data_AF-A0A559QIF8-F1
#
_entry.id   AF-A0A559QIF8-F1
#
_cell.length_a   1.000
_cell.length_b   1.000
_cell.length_c   1.000
_cell.angle_alpha   90.00
_cell.angle_beta   90.00
_cell.angle_gamma   90.00
#
_symmetry.space_group_name_H-M   'P 1'
#
loop_
_entity.id
_entity.type
_entity.pdbx_description
1 polymer ?
#
loop_
_entity_poly.entity_id
_entity_poly.type
_entity_poly.pdbx_seq_one_letter_code
_entity_poly.pdbx_strand_id
1 'polypeptide(L)'
;MSKENWDIQFIKPCRFLEEEHRLLTPEYTLQSIARGRIVQINLDNCSIQRMEDLTEESTIEDVEAVGLLPLFDILQKGMVSLTCIGVNEMPDWRVRNAHTAYERFCRKFWPGHKDDKDATFRVYNPECKERKVKFGELSDEARCVYGGAYVSMLQIQNIHHSYPDTTPENRFEIYLHSMIGLLGIVSGFELEIAKWAFWELNKNEINRLVSSVKQRRKDIRENFAKVKNEISKCREYAFDRAMDLHWLSGANLSEDLGHDIDINGTRLKLDNWVGTNDHKLYRISRDIHSTYHDDSTMKRLAITRERELESNLYWRNVDRTSKDILTYRYHTGYANIDEILAKIDKAVSHVEGELIRKFDEVPA
;
A
#
# COMPACT_ATOMS: atom_id res chain seq x y z
N MET A 1 -0.97 10.88 -22.92
CA MET A 1 -0.64 10.69 -21.50
C MET A 1 0.54 11.59 -21.17
N SER A 2 0.55 12.32 -20.05
CA SER A 2 1.75 13.05 -19.62
C SER A 2 2.84 12.05 -19.20
N LYS A 3 4.13 12.38 -19.39
CA LYS A 3 5.26 11.52 -18.97
C LYS A 3 5.17 11.12 -17.48
N GLU A 4 4.66 12.04 -16.63
CA GLU A 4 4.37 11.78 -15.20
C GLU A 4 3.41 10.63 -14.92
N ASN A 5 2.56 10.23 -15.88
CA ASN A 5 1.62 9.11 -15.75
C ASN A 5 2.05 7.89 -16.57
N TRP A 6 3.35 7.80 -16.91
CA TRP A 6 3.95 6.64 -17.55
C TRP A 6 5.16 6.12 -16.79
N ASP A 7 6.05 7.03 -16.39
CA ASP A 7 7.35 6.68 -15.82
C ASP A 7 7.26 6.19 -14.38
N ILE A 8 8.11 5.21 -14.01
CA ILE A 8 8.21 4.70 -12.64
C ILE A 8 8.43 5.85 -11.66
N GLN A 9 7.70 5.82 -10.55
CA GLN A 9 7.77 6.78 -9.46
C GLN A 9 8.36 6.11 -8.22
N PHE A 10 9.07 6.89 -7.41
CA PHE A 10 9.69 6.42 -6.16
C PHE A 10 8.99 7.03 -4.97
N ILE A 11 8.40 6.19 -4.12
CA ILE A 11 7.72 6.59 -2.90
C ILE A 11 8.70 6.43 -1.73
N LYS A 12 8.93 7.50 -0.96
CA LYS A 12 9.47 7.40 0.39
C LYS A 12 8.31 7.25 1.38
N PRO A 13 8.10 6.07 2.00
CA PRO A 13 6.87 5.81 2.76
C PRO A 13 6.82 6.51 4.13
N CYS A 14 7.98 6.83 4.72
CA CYS A 14 8.12 7.64 5.93
C CYS A 14 9.01 8.87 5.68
N ARG A 15 8.51 10.05 6.04
CA ARG A 15 9.21 11.35 5.88
C ARG A 15 8.87 12.31 7.04
N PHE A 16 9.50 13.49 7.07
CA PHE A 16 9.13 14.48 8.09
C PHE A 16 7.74 15.08 7.81
N LEU A 17 7.07 15.54 8.88
CA LEU A 17 5.67 15.99 8.86
C LEU A 17 5.35 17.04 7.78
N GLU A 18 6.25 18.01 7.60
CA GLU A 18 6.10 19.11 6.64
C GLU A 18 6.92 18.89 5.37
N GLU A 19 7.53 17.71 5.21
CA GLU A 19 8.36 17.42 4.06
C GLU A 19 7.50 17.20 2.82
N GLU A 20 7.77 17.97 1.76
CA GLU A 20 7.29 17.60 0.44
C GLU A 20 7.82 16.21 0.03
N HIS A 21 7.24 15.63 -1.02
CA HIS A 21 7.65 14.30 -1.44
C HIS A 21 9.13 14.32 -1.84
N ARG A 22 9.96 13.54 -1.13
CA ARG A 22 11.40 13.49 -1.41
C ARG A 22 11.62 12.81 -2.76
N LEU A 23 12.39 13.47 -3.64
CA LEU A 23 12.81 12.88 -4.90
C LEU A 23 13.98 11.93 -4.67
N LEU A 24 13.85 10.70 -5.14
CA LEU A 24 14.97 9.77 -5.16
C LEU A 24 15.92 10.16 -6.30
N THR A 25 17.12 10.59 -5.93
CA THR A 25 18.17 11.03 -6.88
C THR A 25 19.45 10.25 -6.63
N PRO A 26 20.33 10.11 -7.64
CA PRO A 26 21.66 9.53 -7.43
C PRO A 26 22.42 10.20 -6.28
N GLU A 27 22.37 11.52 -6.17
CA GLU A 27 23.01 12.31 -5.11
C GLU A 27 22.50 11.92 -3.72
N TYR A 28 21.19 11.71 -3.59
CA TYR A 28 20.59 11.23 -2.33
C TYR A 28 21.16 9.87 -1.92
N THR A 29 21.27 8.93 -2.86
CA THR A 29 21.77 7.58 -2.58
C THR A 29 23.22 7.60 -2.07
N LEU A 30 24.07 8.44 -2.66
CA LEU A 30 25.46 8.62 -2.25
C LEU A 30 25.56 9.25 -0.84
N GLN A 31 24.69 10.22 -0.54
CA GLN A 31 24.61 10.81 0.80
C GLN A 31 24.13 9.82 1.86
N SER A 32 23.18 8.93 1.52
CA SER A 32 22.72 7.87 2.44
C SER A 32 23.87 6.92 2.78
N ILE A 33 24.67 6.50 1.80
CA ILE A 33 25.86 5.65 2.02
C ILE A 33 26.87 6.34 2.94
N ALA A 34 27.15 7.62 2.73
CA ALA A 34 28.04 8.40 3.60
C ALA A 34 27.55 8.47 5.06
N ARG A 35 26.26 8.22 5.31
CA ARG A 35 25.64 8.15 6.64
C ARG A 35 25.50 6.73 7.18
N GLY A 36 26.13 5.74 6.55
CA GLY A 36 26.06 4.32 6.96
C GLY A 36 24.70 3.67 6.67
N ARG A 37 23.97 4.17 5.67
CA ARG A 37 22.68 3.62 5.22
C ARG A 37 22.74 3.28 3.74
N ILE A 38 21.97 2.30 3.29
CA ILE A 38 21.77 2.05 1.86
C ILE A 38 20.31 2.24 1.48
N VAL A 39 20.10 2.87 0.34
CA VAL A 39 18.78 2.98 -0.26
C VAL A 39 18.39 1.63 -0.84
N GLN A 40 17.30 1.05 -0.33
CA GLN A 40 16.69 -0.15 -0.91
C GLN A 40 15.43 0.25 -1.66
N ILE A 41 15.39 -0.05 -2.96
CA ILE A 41 14.22 0.16 -3.82
C ILE A 41 13.46 -1.17 -3.90
N ASN A 42 12.29 -1.21 -3.28
CA ASN A 42 11.38 -2.35 -3.35
C ASN A 42 10.46 -2.15 -4.57
N LEU A 43 10.58 -3.03 -5.57
CA LEU A 43 9.79 -2.92 -6.80
C LEU A 43 8.40 -3.53 -6.62
N ASP A 44 7.41 -2.74 -6.98
CA ASP A 44 6.02 -3.15 -7.10
C ASP A 44 5.82 -4.08 -8.31
N ASN A 45 4.80 -4.93 -8.24
CA ASN A 45 4.36 -5.87 -9.26
C ASN A 45 4.15 -5.16 -10.62
N CYS A 46 3.51 -3.99 -10.63
CA CYS A 46 3.27 -3.28 -11.89
C CYS A 46 4.57 -2.82 -12.58
N SER A 47 5.62 -2.51 -11.82
CA SER A 47 6.94 -2.16 -12.36
C SER A 47 7.69 -3.39 -12.87
N ILE A 48 7.56 -4.52 -12.18
CA ILE A 48 8.14 -5.79 -12.65
C ILE A 48 7.47 -6.25 -13.95
N GLN A 49 6.15 -6.07 -14.08
CA GLN A 49 5.45 -6.35 -15.34
C GLN A 49 5.98 -5.52 -16.51
N ARG A 50 6.44 -4.28 -16.29
CA ARG A 50 7.11 -3.49 -17.36
C ARG A 50 8.44 -4.10 -17.80
N MET A 51 9.15 -4.78 -16.90
CA MET A 51 10.39 -5.48 -17.25
C MET A 51 10.11 -6.72 -18.11
N GLU A 52 8.93 -7.32 -18.02
CA GLU A 52 8.54 -8.48 -18.84
C GLU A 52 8.50 -8.12 -20.34
N ASP A 53 8.20 -6.87 -20.68
CA ASP A 53 8.15 -6.36 -22.06
C ASP A 53 9.54 -6.17 -22.69
N LEU A 54 10.62 -6.24 -21.89
CA LEU A 54 12.00 -6.07 -22.36
C LEU A 54 12.61 -7.42 -22.75
N THR A 55 13.49 -7.43 -23.76
CA THR A 55 14.17 -8.64 -24.26
C THR A 55 15.70 -8.53 -24.12
N GLU A 56 16.42 -9.61 -24.45
CA GLU A 56 17.89 -9.61 -24.49
C GLU A 56 18.46 -8.64 -25.52
N GLU A 57 17.66 -8.17 -26.48
CA GLU A 57 18.05 -7.20 -27.51
C GLU A 57 17.63 -5.77 -27.18
N SER A 58 16.80 -5.57 -26.14
CA SER A 58 16.23 -4.25 -25.81
C SER A 58 17.28 -3.17 -25.52
N THR A 59 17.09 -1.96 -26.01
CA THR A 59 18.01 -0.83 -25.80
C THR A 59 17.55 0.07 -24.66
N ILE A 60 18.29 1.16 -24.40
CA ILE A 60 17.88 2.17 -23.40
C ILE A 60 16.59 2.87 -23.83
N GLU A 61 16.40 3.06 -25.14
CA GLU A 61 15.16 3.60 -25.70
C GLU A 61 13.96 2.70 -25.39
N ASP A 62 14.13 1.38 -25.40
CA ASP A 62 13.07 0.45 -24.98
C ASP A 62 12.77 0.56 -23.48
N VAL A 63 13.80 0.77 -22.66
CA VAL A 63 13.64 1.02 -21.21
C VAL A 63 12.85 2.30 -20.95
N GLU A 64 13.11 3.38 -21.72
CA GLU A 64 12.28 4.59 -21.69
C GLU A 64 10.85 4.29 -22.19
N ALA A 65 10.72 3.54 -23.28
CA ALA A 65 9.43 3.22 -23.87
C ALA A 65 8.52 2.46 -22.90
N VAL A 66 9.05 1.60 -22.02
CA VAL A 66 8.28 0.90 -20.98
C VAL A 66 8.13 1.69 -19.67
N GLY A 67 8.71 2.89 -19.58
CA GLY A 67 8.59 3.80 -18.44
C GLY A 67 9.54 3.49 -17.28
N LEU A 68 10.67 2.83 -17.54
CA LEU A 68 11.66 2.45 -16.52
C LEU A 68 12.94 3.30 -16.55
N LEU A 69 13.02 4.32 -17.40
CA LEU A 69 14.20 5.18 -17.52
C LEU A 69 14.64 5.82 -16.18
N PRO A 70 13.75 6.35 -15.32
CA PRO A 70 14.18 6.88 -14.02
C PRO A 70 14.86 5.84 -13.11
N LEU A 71 14.39 4.59 -13.14
CA LEU A 71 15.04 3.49 -12.42
C LEU A 71 16.42 3.23 -13.00
N PHE A 72 16.53 3.10 -14.33
CA PHE A 72 17.82 2.92 -15.00
C PHE A 72 18.83 4.00 -14.63
N ASP A 73 18.43 5.27 -14.63
CA ASP A 73 19.29 6.40 -14.27
C ASP A 73 19.84 6.30 -12.85
N ILE A 74 19.00 5.91 -11.87
CA ILE A 74 19.43 5.70 -10.48
C ILE A 74 20.40 4.53 -10.39
N LEU A 75 20.14 3.43 -11.10
CA LEU A 75 21.01 2.25 -11.08
C LEU A 75 22.41 2.53 -11.67
N GLN A 76 22.52 3.42 -12.66
CA GLN A 76 23.81 3.77 -13.28
C GLN A 76 24.66 4.71 -12.41
N LYS A 77 24.02 5.63 -11.69
CA LYS A 77 24.71 6.77 -11.06
C LYS A 77 24.70 6.71 -9.54
N GLY A 78 23.78 5.96 -8.96
CA GLY A 78 23.56 5.86 -7.52
C GLY A 78 24.17 4.61 -6.89
N MET A 79 24.04 4.53 -5.57
CA MET A 79 24.39 3.36 -4.76
C MET A 79 23.13 2.85 -4.06
N VAL A 80 22.51 1.84 -4.66
CA VAL A 80 21.24 1.28 -4.20
C VAL A 80 21.28 -0.24 -4.12
N SER A 81 20.37 -0.80 -3.33
CA SER A 81 19.92 -2.19 -3.42
C SER A 81 18.55 -2.21 -4.09
N LEU A 82 18.27 -3.25 -4.88
CA LEU A 82 16.99 -3.44 -5.57
C LEU A 82 16.40 -4.78 -5.12
N THR A 83 15.10 -4.80 -4.83
CA THR A 83 14.40 -6.05 -4.49
C THR A 83 13.13 -6.19 -5.32
N CYS A 84 12.86 -7.38 -5.82
CA CYS A 84 11.66 -7.69 -6.61
C CYS A 84 10.47 -8.16 -5.75
N ILE A 85 10.19 -7.46 -4.64
CA ILE A 85 9.20 -7.90 -3.65
C ILE A 85 7.78 -8.05 -4.24
N GLY A 86 7.44 -7.29 -5.29
CA GLY A 86 6.16 -7.36 -5.99
C GLY A 86 5.82 -8.72 -6.60
N VAL A 87 6.79 -9.62 -6.76
CA VAL A 87 6.54 -11.00 -7.18
C VAL A 87 5.67 -11.77 -6.15
N ASN A 88 5.66 -11.34 -4.88
CA ASN A 88 4.85 -11.97 -3.85
C ASN A 88 3.33 -11.84 -4.09
N GLU A 89 2.89 -10.87 -4.89
CA GLU A 89 1.48 -10.69 -5.26
C GLU A 89 1.07 -11.49 -6.49
N MET A 90 2.05 -11.92 -7.28
CA MET A 90 1.78 -12.51 -8.58
C MET A 90 1.17 -13.92 -8.40
N PRO A 91 0.28 -14.33 -9.31
CA PRO A 91 -0.13 -15.72 -9.36
C PRO A 91 1.08 -16.61 -9.69
N ASP A 92 1.14 -17.83 -9.14
CA ASP A 92 2.33 -18.69 -9.21
C ASP A 92 2.85 -18.89 -10.63
N TRP A 93 1.96 -19.02 -11.61
CA TRP A 93 2.33 -19.20 -13.02
C TRP A 93 3.10 -18.02 -13.62
N ARG A 94 2.99 -16.82 -13.06
CA ARG A 94 3.73 -15.61 -13.48
C ARG A 94 5.06 -15.41 -12.75
N VAL A 95 5.18 -15.92 -11.52
CA VAL A 95 6.36 -15.72 -10.64
C VAL A 95 7.67 -16.01 -11.36
N ARG A 96 7.75 -17.14 -12.09
CA ARG A 96 8.96 -17.51 -12.84
C ARG A 96 9.31 -16.51 -13.94
N ASN A 97 8.31 -16.05 -14.71
CA ASN A 97 8.53 -15.13 -15.81
C ASN A 97 8.94 -13.75 -15.29
N ALA A 98 8.31 -13.29 -14.21
CA ALA A 98 8.65 -12.05 -13.53
C ALA A 98 10.07 -12.06 -12.94
N HIS A 99 10.47 -13.14 -12.25
CA HIS A 99 11.86 -13.30 -11.81
C HIS A 99 12.82 -13.30 -13.01
N THR A 100 12.51 -14.05 -14.07
CA THR A 100 13.35 -14.09 -15.28
C THR A 100 13.49 -12.70 -15.91
N ALA A 101 12.42 -11.91 -15.92
CA ALA A 101 12.43 -10.54 -16.43
C ALA A 101 13.25 -9.59 -15.55
N TYR A 102 13.09 -9.68 -14.23
CA TYR A 102 13.88 -8.94 -13.26
C TYR A 102 15.38 -9.23 -13.38
N GLU A 103 15.75 -10.51 -13.41
CA GLU A 103 17.15 -10.95 -13.56
C GLU A 103 17.73 -10.51 -14.91
N ARG A 104 16.96 -10.63 -16.00
CA ARG A 104 17.36 -10.15 -17.33
C ARG A 104 17.62 -8.65 -17.31
N PHE A 105 16.70 -7.87 -16.72
CA PHE A 105 16.85 -6.43 -16.59
C PHE A 105 18.11 -6.08 -15.80
N CYS A 106 18.32 -6.67 -14.62
CA CYS A 106 19.49 -6.41 -13.79
C CYS A 106 20.79 -6.79 -14.50
N ARG A 107 20.88 -8.00 -15.08
CA ARG A 107 22.08 -8.44 -15.80
C ARG A 107 22.44 -7.53 -16.97
N LYS A 108 21.44 -7.09 -17.74
CA LYS A 108 21.67 -6.31 -18.96
C LYS A 108 21.93 -4.83 -18.67
N PHE A 109 21.11 -4.23 -17.82
CA PHE A 109 21.11 -2.79 -17.60
C PHE A 109 21.79 -2.39 -16.29
N TRP A 110 22.14 -3.35 -15.42
CA TRP A 110 22.84 -3.10 -14.16
C TRP A 110 23.87 -4.20 -13.84
N PRO A 111 24.88 -4.41 -14.70
CA PRO A 111 25.80 -5.55 -14.60
C PRO A 111 26.66 -5.59 -13.32
N GLY A 112 26.76 -4.47 -12.60
CA GLY A 112 27.41 -4.38 -11.29
C GLY A 112 26.50 -4.75 -10.10
N HIS A 113 25.30 -5.25 -10.36
CA HIS A 113 24.31 -5.64 -9.36
C HIS A 113 24.91 -6.53 -8.28
N LYS A 114 24.57 -6.22 -7.04
CA LYS A 114 24.77 -7.12 -5.90
C LYS A 114 23.40 -7.42 -5.34
N ASP A 115 22.96 -8.67 -5.50
CA ASP A 115 21.75 -9.15 -4.83
C ASP A 115 21.90 -8.98 -3.32
N ASP A 116 20.80 -8.55 -2.69
CA ASP A 116 20.62 -8.80 -1.27
C ASP A 116 20.51 -10.33 -1.08
N LYS A 117 21.50 -10.92 -0.41
CA LYS A 117 21.54 -12.36 -0.14
C LYS A 117 20.35 -12.82 0.71
N ASP A 118 19.78 -11.90 1.47
CA ASP A 118 18.66 -12.13 2.36
C ASP A 118 17.33 -11.68 1.73
N ALA A 119 17.33 -11.24 0.47
CA ALA A 119 16.10 -10.96 -0.26
C ALA A 119 15.24 -12.22 -0.32
N THR A 120 14.00 -12.09 0.15
CA THR A 120 13.01 -13.17 0.07
C THR A 120 12.66 -13.45 -1.39
N PHE A 121 13.19 -14.55 -1.92
CA PHE A 121 12.77 -15.12 -3.21
C PHE A 121 11.57 -16.04 -3.00
N ARG A 122 10.49 -15.81 -3.74
CA ARG A 122 9.34 -16.72 -3.73
C ARG A 122 9.65 -17.92 -4.63
N VAL A 123 9.64 -19.11 -4.04
CA VAL A 123 9.87 -20.36 -4.78
C VAL A 123 8.69 -20.63 -5.71
N TYR A 124 8.96 -20.74 -7.01
CA TYR A 124 7.96 -21.11 -8.02
C TYR A 124 7.48 -22.55 -7.81
N ASN A 125 6.15 -22.73 -7.74
CA ASN A 125 5.53 -24.06 -7.74
C ASN A 125 4.94 -24.40 -9.12
N PRO A 126 5.54 -25.34 -9.88
CA PRO A 126 5.10 -25.70 -11.24
C PRO A 126 3.73 -26.38 -11.32
N GLU A 127 3.21 -26.91 -10.21
CA GLU A 127 1.92 -27.60 -10.18
C GLU A 127 0.73 -26.63 -10.04
N CYS A 128 0.99 -25.38 -9.66
CA CYS A 128 -0.05 -24.39 -9.39
C CYS A 128 -0.48 -23.69 -10.69
N LYS A 129 -1.42 -24.32 -11.41
CA LYS A 129 -2.03 -23.73 -12.61
C LYS A 129 -3.10 -22.71 -12.18
N GLU A 130 -2.87 -21.44 -12.50
CA GLU A 130 -3.84 -20.32 -12.48
C GLU A 130 -4.36 -19.80 -11.13
N ARG A 131 -4.15 -20.49 -9.99
CA ARG A 131 -4.73 -20.05 -8.71
C ARG A 131 -4.07 -18.76 -8.20
N LYS A 132 -4.86 -17.68 -8.12
CA LYS A 132 -4.53 -16.53 -7.27
C LYS A 132 -4.57 -16.98 -5.81
N VAL A 133 -3.52 -16.67 -5.05
CA VAL A 133 -3.45 -16.97 -3.61
C VAL A 133 -4.58 -16.23 -2.91
N LYS A 134 -5.35 -16.93 -2.07
CA LYS A 134 -6.40 -16.31 -1.24
C LYS A 134 -5.85 -15.99 0.14
N PHE A 135 -6.43 -15.00 0.81
CA PHE A 135 -6.03 -14.62 2.18
C PHE A 135 -6.02 -15.82 3.15
N GLY A 136 -7.03 -16.70 3.09
CA GLY A 136 -7.11 -17.90 3.95
C GLY A 136 -6.10 -19.00 3.64
N GLU A 137 -5.30 -18.86 2.57
CA GLU A 137 -4.24 -19.80 2.16
C GLU A 137 -2.85 -19.32 2.59
N LEU A 138 -2.76 -18.12 3.16
CA LEU A 138 -1.52 -17.52 3.63
C LEU A 138 -1.02 -18.18 4.92
N SER A 139 0.29 -18.11 5.14
CA SER A 139 0.88 -18.47 6.43
C SER A 139 0.40 -17.54 7.54
N ASP A 140 0.57 -17.96 8.79
CA ASP A 140 0.18 -17.20 9.97
C ASP A 140 0.86 -15.83 10.03
N GLU A 141 2.14 -15.76 9.63
CA GLU A 141 2.91 -14.52 9.56
C GLU A 141 2.35 -13.59 8.48
N ALA A 142 2.06 -14.11 7.29
CA ALA A 142 1.48 -13.32 6.21
C ALA A 142 0.05 -12.83 6.57
N ARG A 143 -0.76 -13.65 7.23
CA ARG A 143 -2.09 -13.24 7.73
C ARG A 143 -1.97 -12.15 8.79
N CYS A 144 -0.98 -12.20 9.68
CA CYS A 144 -0.70 -11.11 10.62
C CYS A 144 -0.36 -9.80 9.89
N VAL A 145 0.44 -9.88 8.83
CA VAL A 145 0.90 -8.71 8.07
C VAL A 145 -0.25 -8.06 7.29
N TYR A 146 -1.01 -8.82 6.52
CA TYR A 146 -2.05 -8.27 5.63
C TYR A 146 -3.42 -8.14 6.31
N GLY A 147 -3.66 -8.86 7.40
CA GLY A 147 -4.99 -9.07 7.96
C GLY A 147 -5.70 -7.80 8.42
N GLY A 148 -4.97 -6.86 9.02
CA GLY A 148 -5.55 -5.58 9.45
C GLY A 148 -6.12 -4.76 8.29
N ALA A 149 -5.35 -4.63 7.22
CA ALA A 149 -5.76 -3.96 5.99
C ALA A 149 -6.89 -4.73 5.28
N TYR A 150 -6.77 -6.07 5.20
CA TYR A 150 -7.78 -6.94 4.58
C TYR A 150 -9.15 -6.80 5.24
N VAL A 151 -9.21 -6.91 6.58
CA VAL A 151 -10.44 -6.72 7.37
C VAL A 151 -10.99 -5.31 7.18
N SER A 152 -10.13 -4.29 7.15
CA SER A 152 -10.56 -2.90 6.91
C SER A 152 -11.27 -2.74 5.57
N MET A 153 -10.68 -3.28 4.50
CA MET A 153 -11.26 -3.20 3.15
C MET A 153 -12.54 -4.02 3.03
N LEU A 154 -12.61 -5.21 3.62
CA LEU A 154 -13.83 -6.00 3.71
C LEU A 154 -14.93 -5.26 4.47
N GLN A 155 -14.59 -4.60 5.58
CA GLN A 155 -15.58 -3.89 6.39
C GLN A 155 -16.13 -2.66 5.67
N ILE A 156 -15.33 -1.97 4.84
CA ILE A 156 -15.83 -0.92 3.94
C ILE A 156 -16.87 -1.50 2.96
N GLN A 157 -16.61 -2.67 2.36
CA GLN A 157 -17.59 -3.34 1.48
C GLN A 157 -18.86 -3.69 2.25
N ASN A 158 -18.72 -4.32 3.42
CA ASN A 158 -19.84 -4.71 4.27
C ASN A 158 -20.73 -3.51 4.60
N ILE A 159 -20.13 -2.38 5.00
CA ILE A 159 -20.91 -1.20 5.37
C ILE A 159 -21.66 -0.61 4.19
N HIS A 160 -21.06 -0.60 2.99
CA HIS A 160 -21.75 -0.15 1.79
C HIS A 160 -22.99 -0.99 1.45
N HIS A 161 -22.96 -2.30 1.71
CA HIS A 161 -24.08 -3.19 1.43
C HIS A 161 -25.12 -3.24 2.56
N SER A 162 -24.66 -3.22 3.81
CA SER A 162 -25.52 -3.42 4.98
C SER A 162 -26.20 -2.14 5.47
N TYR A 163 -25.65 -0.96 5.14
CA TYR A 163 -26.16 0.33 5.62
C TYR A 163 -26.40 1.37 4.49
N PRO A 164 -27.08 1.03 3.39
CA PRO A 164 -27.26 1.94 2.25
C PRO A 164 -28.10 3.19 2.58
N ASP A 165 -28.99 3.14 3.56
CA ASP A 165 -29.84 4.28 3.92
C ASP A 165 -29.28 5.11 5.09
N THR A 166 -28.09 4.75 5.57
CA THR A 166 -27.40 5.45 6.67
C THR A 166 -26.59 6.62 6.13
N THR A 167 -26.49 7.71 6.91
CA THR A 167 -25.71 8.88 6.53
C THR A 167 -24.22 8.54 6.37
N PRO A 168 -23.49 9.22 5.47
CA PRO A 168 -22.04 9.08 5.32
C PRO A 168 -21.25 9.11 6.65
N GLU A 169 -21.59 10.03 7.55
CA GLU A 169 -20.93 10.19 8.85
C GLU A 169 -21.18 8.98 9.75
N ASN A 170 -22.41 8.50 9.80
CA ASN A 170 -22.76 7.33 10.62
C ASN A 170 -22.11 6.06 10.08
N ARG A 171 -21.99 5.91 8.75
CA ARG A 171 -21.24 4.78 8.15
C ARG A 171 -19.76 4.81 8.55
N PHE A 172 -19.15 6.00 8.58
CA PHE A 172 -17.79 6.16 9.07
C PHE A 172 -17.64 5.82 10.55
N GLU A 173 -18.59 6.26 11.39
CA GLU A 173 -18.60 5.94 12.82
C GLU A 173 -18.78 4.43 13.06
N ILE A 174 -19.69 3.78 12.33
CA ILE A 174 -19.86 2.32 12.32
C ILE A 174 -18.54 1.64 11.97
N TYR A 175 -17.86 2.09 10.91
CA TYR A 175 -16.56 1.55 10.52
C TYR A 175 -15.56 1.63 11.67
N LEU A 176 -15.41 2.81 12.26
CA LEU A 176 -14.44 3.05 13.33
C LEU A 176 -14.70 2.17 14.55
N HIS A 177 -15.94 2.12 15.04
CA HIS A 177 -16.31 1.24 16.15
C HIS A 177 -16.18 -0.24 15.80
N SER A 178 -16.50 -0.63 14.57
CA SER A 178 -16.34 -2.00 14.09
C SER A 178 -14.88 -2.42 14.09
N MET A 179 -13.96 -1.62 13.52
CA MET A 179 -12.52 -1.94 13.51
C MET A 179 -11.95 -2.04 14.93
N ILE A 180 -12.38 -1.13 15.81
CA ILE A 180 -12.06 -1.14 17.24
C ILE A 180 -12.53 -2.45 17.89
N GLY A 181 -13.76 -2.88 17.65
CA GLY A 181 -14.32 -4.10 18.24
C GLY A 181 -13.75 -5.38 17.66
N LEU A 182 -13.44 -5.40 16.37
CA LEU A 182 -12.94 -6.56 15.64
C LEU A 182 -11.46 -6.84 15.90
N LEU A 183 -10.61 -5.82 15.75
CA LEU A 183 -9.16 -5.99 15.81
C LEU A 183 -8.54 -5.40 17.07
N GLY A 184 -9.23 -4.50 17.76
CA GLY A 184 -8.65 -3.76 18.87
C GLY A 184 -7.60 -2.74 18.44
N ILE A 185 -7.39 -2.54 17.14
CA ILE A 185 -6.46 -1.56 16.55
C ILE A 185 -7.12 -0.84 15.38
N VAL A 186 -6.69 0.40 15.11
CA VAL A 186 -7.15 1.20 13.97
C VAL A 186 -5.90 1.78 13.33
N SER A 187 -5.64 1.39 12.09
CA SER A 187 -4.55 2.00 11.32
C SER A 187 -5.00 3.35 10.76
N GLY A 188 -4.12 4.34 10.84
CA GLY A 188 -4.44 5.69 10.38
C GLY A 188 -4.67 5.78 8.88
N PHE A 189 -3.99 4.95 8.08
CA PHE A 189 -4.10 5.01 6.62
C PHE A 189 -5.46 4.51 6.15
N GLU A 190 -5.89 3.33 6.63
CA GLU A 190 -7.19 2.73 6.37
C GLU A 190 -8.33 3.60 6.92
N LEU A 191 -8.12 4.26 8.06
CA LEU A 191 -9.07 5.24 8.59
C LEU A 191 -9.31 6.39 7.62
N GLU A 192 -8.26 6.95 7.03
CA GLU A 192 -8.41 8.00 6.01
C GLU A 192 -9.09 7.47 4.75
N ILE A 193 -8.73 6.27 4.28
CA ILE A 193 -9.43 5.62 3.16
C ILE A 193 -10.93 5.52 3.44
N ALA A 194 -11.33 5.11 4.65
CA ALA A 194 -12.73 4.99 5.02
C ALA A 194 -13.47 6.34 4.96
N LYS A 195 -12.85 7.45 5.39
CA LYS A 195 -13.43 8.80 5.23
C LYS A 195 -13.70 9.12 3.75
N TRP A 196 -12.76 8.82 2.85
CA TRP A 196 -12.97 9.03 1.41
C TRP A 196 -13.99 8.07 0.79
N ALA A 197 -14.04 6.83 1.27
CA ALA A 197 -14.95 5.80 0.79
C ALA A 197 -16.41 6.19 1.04
N PHE A 198 -16.72 6.62 2.27
CA PHE A 198 -18.07 7.00 2.67
C PHE A 198 -18.46 8.42 2.26
N TRP A 199 -17.52 9.25 1.79
CA TRP A 199 -17.85 10.60 1.30
C TRP A 199 -18.61 10.58 -0.04
N GLU A 200 -19.93 10.57 0.06
CA GLU A 200 -20.86 10.58 -1.06
C GLU A 200 -21.20 12.01 -1.49
N LEU A 201 -21.09 12.23 -2.79
CA LEU A 201 -21.39 13.50 -3.44
C LEU A 201 -22.07 13.22 -4.77
N ASN A 202 -23.02 14.06 -5.14
CA ASN A 202 -23.61 14.03 -6.47
C ASN A 202 -22.66 14.65 -7.52
N LYS A 203 -22.99 14.46 -8.82
CA LYS A 203 -22.13 14.94 -9.93
C LYS A 203 -21.89 16.46 -9.89
N ASN A 204 -22.89 17.24 -9.49
CA ASN A 204 -22.77 18.70 -9.43
C ASN A 204 -21.84 19.13 -8.30
N GLU A 205 -21.94 18.48 -7.14
CA GLU A 205 -21.04 18.71 -6.01
C GLU A 205 -19.59 18.35 -6.38
N ILE A 206 -19.37 17.19 -7.00
CA ILE A 206 -18.04 16.77 -7.46
C ILE A 206 -17.42 17.76 -8.44
N ASN A 207 -18.23 18.39 -9.30
CA ASN A 207 -17.75 19.38 -10.27
C ASN A 207 -17.41 20.74 -9.65
N ARG A 208 -17.88 21.02 -8.43
CA ARG A 208 -17.55 22.24 -7.69
C ARG A 208 -16.30 22.12 -6.82
N LEU A 209 -15.85 20.90 -6.55
CA LEU A 209 -14.61 20.66 -5.81
C LEU A 209 -13.41 21.23 -6.56
N VAL A 210 -12.44 21.76 -5.81
CA VAL A 210 -11.14 22.11 -6.38
C VAL A 210 -10.44 20.89 -6.99
N SER A 211 -9.60 21.14 -8.01
CA SER A 211 -8.97 20.09 -8.81
C SER A 211 -8.17 19.07 -7.99
N SER A 212 -7.47 19.50 -6.93
CA SER A 212 -6.69 18.61 -6.05
C SER A 212 -7.60 17.64 -5.30
N VAL A 213 -8.65 18.15 -4.66
CA VAL A 213 -9.64 17.35 -3.91
C VAL A 213 -10.36 16.38 -4.85
N LYS A 214 -10.76 16.85 -6.04
CA LYS A 214 -11.40 16.01 -7.06
C LYS A 214 -10.48 14.87 -7.50
N GLN A 215 -9.20 15.16 -7.73
CA GLN A 215 -8.20 14.16 -8.11
C GLN A 215 -7.93 13.16 -6.99
N ARG A 216 -7.71 13.63 -5.75
CA ARG A 216 -7.51 12.74 -4.59
C ARG A 216 -8.72 11.84 -4.34
N ARG A 217 -9.93 12.41 -4.38
CA ARG A 217 -11.18 11.64 -4.27
C ARG A 217 -11.24 10.54 -5.33
N LYS A 218 -10.93 10.88 -6.57
CA LYS A 218 -10.92 9.94 -7.69
C LYS A 218 -9.90 8.83 -7.44
N ASP A 219 -8.66 9.18 -7.12
CA ASP A 219 -7.58 8.20 -6.91
C ASP A 219 -7.90 7.26 -5.74
N ILE A 220 -8.30 7.79 -4.57
CA ILE A 220 -8.62 6.95 -3.41
C ILE A 220 -9.84 6.07 -3.67
N ARG A 221 -10.91 6.61 -4.26
CA ARG A 221 -12.11 5.79 -4.51
C ARG A 221 -11.91 4.75 -5.59
N GLU A 222 -11.18 5.08 -6.65
CA GLU A 222 -10.89 4.11 -7.72
C GLU A 222 -9.93 3.01 -7.26
N ASN A 223 -9.02 3.31 -6.34
CA ASN A 223 -8.11 2.33 -5.78
C ASN A 223 -8.75 1.54 -4.66
N PHE A 224 -9.32 2.17 -3.64
CA PHE A 224 -9.64 1.50 -2.36
C PHE A 224 -11.13 1.44 -1.99
N ALA A 225 -12.02 2.15 -2.70
CA ALA A 225 -13.45 2.21 -2.36
C ALA A 225 -14.39 1.77 -3.50
N LYS A 226 -13.93 0.90 -4.41
CA LYS A 226 -14.82 0.31 -5.43
C LYS A 226 -15.69 -0.77 -4.78
N VAL A 227 -17.00 -0.54 -4.77
CA VAL A 227 -17.97 -1.52 -4.28
C VAL A 227 -18.04 -2.73 -5.22
N LYS A 228 -18.03 -3.93 -4.66
CA LYS A 228 -18.14 -5.21 -5.36
C LYS A 228 -19.42 -5.91 -4.92
N ASN A 229 -20.10 -6.58 -5.86
CA ASN A 229 -21.44 -7.15 -5.62
C ASN A 229 -21.45 -8.66 -5.43
N GLU A 230 -20.28 -9.29 -5.27
CA GLU A 230 -20.14 -10.73 -5.07
C GLU A 230 -19.06 -10.96 -4.01
N ILE A 231 -19.24 -11.96 -3.14
CA ILE A 231 -18.27 -12.25 -2.07
C ILE A 231 -16.88 -12.59 -2.62
N SER A 232 -16.79 -13.37 -3.70
CA SER A 232 -15.51 -13.70 -4.35
C SER A 232 -14.76 -12.43 -4.77
N LYS A 233 -15.47 -11.51 -5.43
CA LYS A 233 -14.92 -10.21 -5.86
C LYS A 233 -14.59 -9.29 -4.68
N CYS A 234 -15.36 -9.33 -3.59
CA CYS A 234 -15.05 -8.58 -2.36
C CYS A 234 -13.75 -9.07 -1.75
N ARG A 235 -13.57 -10.40 -1.62
CA ARG A 235 -12.35 -11.02 -1.10
C ARG A 235 -11.13 -10.69 -1.95
N GLU A 236 -11.23 -10.91 -3.27
CA GLU A 236 -10.15 -10.59 -4.21
C GLU A 236 -9.79 -9.11 -4.14
N TYR A 237 -10.79 -8.23 -4.18
CA TYR A 237 -10.57 -6.80 -4.09
C TYR A 237 -9.89 -6.41 -2.77
N ALA A 238 -10.44 -6.83 -1.63
CA ALA A 238 -9.89 -6.49 -0.33
C ALA A 238 -8.45 -7.01 -0.15
N PHE A 239 -8.14 -8.20 -0.68
CA PHE A 239 -6.80 -8.75 -0.57
C PHE A 239 -5.80 -8.01 -1.48
N ASP A 240 -6.17 -7.74 -2.74
CA ASP A 240 -5.35 -6.93 -3.65
C ASP A 240 -5.04 -5.56 -3.02
N ARG A 241 -6.03 -4.91 -2.38
CA ARG A 241 -5.81 -3.62 -1.70
C ARG A 241 -4.95 -3.73 -0.44
N ALA A 242 -5.06 -4.82 0.31
CA ALA A 242 -4.25 -5.04 1.50
C ALA A 242 -2.76 -5.19 1.16
N MET A 243 -2.45 -5.82 0.01
CA MET A 243 -1.09 -5.90 -0.51
C MET A 243 -0.57 -4.52 -0.95
N ASP A 244 -1.38 -3.75 -1.70
CA ASP A 244 -1.02 -2.36 -2.08
C ASP A 244 -0.66 -1.49 -0.85
N LEU A 245 -1.41 -1.63 0.25
CA LEU A 245 -1.17 -0.91 1.51
C LEU A 245 0.05 -1.45 2.27
N HIS A 246 0.33 -2.75 2.16
CA HIS A 246 1.53 -3.35 2.71
C HIS A 246 2.80 -2.77 2.05
N TRP A 247 2.78 -2.36 0.78
CA TRP A 247 3.95 -1.71 0.19
C TRP A 247 4.37 -0.44 0.90
N LEU A 248 3.39 0.34 1.36
CA LEU A 248 3.67 1.57 2.09
C LEU A 248 4.08 1.29 3.53
N SER A 249 3.42 0.33 4.20
CA SER A 249 3.64 0.06 5.62
C SER A 249 4.75 -0.96 5.92
N GLY A 250 4.96 -1.96 5.07
CA GLY A 250 5.98 -2.99 5.19
C GLY A 250 7.40 -2.45 5.06
N ALA A 251 7.60 -1.47 4.17
CA ALA A 251 8.86 -0.73 4.08
C ALA A 251 9.21 -0.02 5.41
N ASN A 252 8.21 0.57 6.07
CA ASN A 252 8.37 1.20 7.38
C ASN A 252 8.59 0.15 8.48
N LEU A 253 7.86 -0.96 8.45
CA LEU A 253 8.04 -2.07 9.39
C LEU A 253 9.46 -2.63 9.36
N SER A 254 10.03 -2.81 8.17
CA SER A 254 11.41 -3.26 8.01
C SER A 254 12.42 -2.28 8.63
N GLU A 255 12.21 -0.96 8.47
CA GLU A 255 13.03 0.06 9.14
C GLU A 255 12.86 0.01 10.68
N ASP A 256 11.64 -0.16 11.17
CA ASP A 256 11.33 -0.22 12.61
C ASP A 256 11.88 -1.47 13.30
N LEU A 257 11.90 -2.60 12.60
CA LEU A 257 12.53 -3.84 13.07
C LEU A 257 14.06 -3.76 13.05
N GLY A 258 14.63 -2.69 12.48
CA GLY A 258 16.07 -2.46 12.44
C GLY A 258 16.82 -3.39 11.50
N HIS A 259 16.16 -3.86 10.43
CA HIS A 259 16.79 -4.71 9.43
C HIS A 259 18.00 -4.00 8.79
N ASP A 260 19.10 -4.73 8.69
CA ASP A 260 20.34 -4.32 8.03
C ASP A 260 20.62 -5.23 6.83
N ILE A 261 21.46 -4.74 5.92
CA ILE A 261 21.97 -5.53 4.79
C ILE A 261 23.49 -5.55 4.84
N ASP A 262 24.07 -6.73 4.61
CA ASP A 262 25.52 -6.90 4.51
C ASP A 262 25.96 -6.75 3.05
N ILE A 263 26.75 -5.71 2.80
CA ILE A 263 27.43 -5.50 1.53
C ILE A 263 28.93 -5.57 1.74
N ASN A 264 29.54 -6.64 1.22
CA ASN A 264 30.97 -6.90 1.29
C ASN A 264 31.56 -6.85 2.72
N GLY A 265 30.84 -7.38 3.71
CA GLY A 265 31.26 -7.40 5.12
C GLY A 265 30.93 -6.11 5.88
N THR A 266 30.21 -5.17 5.26
CA THR A 266 29.75 -3.93 5.90
C THR A 266 28.24 -3.98 6.06
N ARG A 267 27.78 -3.96 7.32
CA ARG A 267 26.35 -3.85 7.64
C ARG A 267 25.89 -2.41 7.50
N LEU A 268 24.91 -2.20 6.63
CA LEU A 268 24.31 -0.90 6.36
C LEU A 268 22.84 -0.94 6.77
N LYS A 269 22.36 0.14 7.40
CA LYS A 269 20.93 0.27 7.73
C LYS A 269 20.14 0.52 6.45
N LEU A 270 18.94 -0.05 6.37
CA LEU A 270 18.05 0.17 5.23
C LEU A 270 17.40 1.56 5.28
N ASP A 271 17.38 2.22 4.13
CA ASP A 271 16.56 3.39 3.82
C ASP A 271 15.58 2.95 2.72
N ASN A 272 14.37 2.56 3.11
CA ASN A 272 13.43 1.87 2.21
C ASN A 272 12.66 2.87 1.33
N TRP A 273 12.56 2.50 0.05
CA TRP A 273 11.78 3.16 -0.98
C TRP A 273 10.93 2.14 -1.73
N VAL A 274 9.83 2.59 -2.33
CA VAL A 274 8.98 1.76 -3.19
C VAL A 274 9.04 2.32 -4.61
N GLY A 275 9.42 1.50 -5.58
CA GLY A 275 9.35 1.83 -7.01
C GLY A 275 8.07 1.28 -7.62
N THR A 276 7.20 2.16 -8.15
CA THR A 276 5.90 1.77 -8.72
C THR A 276 5.56 2.57 -9.97
N ASN A 277 4.91 1.92 -10.95
CA ASN A 277 4.23 2.57 -12.08
C ASN A 277 2.73 2.81 -11.78
N ASP A 278 2.24 2.53 -10.57
CA ASP A 278 0.93 2.97 -10.11
C ASP A 278 1.00 4.43 -9.65
N HIS A 279 0.77 5.33 -10.61
CA HIS A 279 0.75 6.76 -10.36
C HIS A 279 -0.35 7.20 -9.39
N LYS A 280 -1.41 6.40 -9.23
CA LYS A 280 -2.47 6.71 -8.27
C LYS A 280 -1.97 6.42 -6.86
N LEU A 281 -1.32 5.27 -6.64
CA LEU A 281 -0.67 4.95 -5.37
C LEU A 281 0.39 5.99 -5.00
N TYR A 282 1.23 6.38 -5.98
CA TYR A 282 2.20 7.47 -5.82
C TYR A 282 1.53 8.77 -5.36
N ARG A 283 0.49 9.25 -6.06
CA ARG A 283 -0.21 10.49 -5.66
C ARG A 283 -0.86 10.38 -4.28
N ILE A 284 -1.47 9.24 -3.94
CA ILE A 284 -2.06 9.02 -2.62
C ILE A 284 -0.97 9.10 -1.54
N SER A 285 0.19 8.49 -1.76
CA SER A 285 1.31 8.53 -0.80
C SER A 285 1.89 9.93 -0.58
N ARG A 286 1.72 10.84 -1.56
CA ARG A 286 2.08 12.25 -1.40
C ARG A 286 1.17 12.99 -0.43
N ASP A 287 -0.08 12.54 -0.31
CA ASP A 287 -1.08 13.15 0.54
C ASP A 287 -1.21 12.46 1.90
N ILE A 288 -0.91 11.17 1.97
CA ILE A 288 -1.03 10.33 3.16
C ILE A 288 0.26 9.54 3.31
N HIS A 289 1.03 9.80 4.36
CA HIS A 289 2.33 9.15 4.58
C HIS A 289 2.66 9.01 6.06
N SER A 290 3.53 8.05 6.38
CA SER A 290 3.98 7.89 7.76
C SER A 290 5.03 8.94 8.12
N THR A 291 5.15 9.25 9.39
CA THR A 291 6.14 10.20 9.90
C THR A 291 6.83 9.65 11.13
N TYR A 292 8.09 10.03 11.30
CA TYR A 292 8.87 9.67 12.49
C TYR A 292 8.18 10.16 13.77
N HIS A 293 7.95 9.24 14.71
CA HIS A 293 7.40 9.51 16.04
C HIS A 293 7.82 8.41 17.02
N ASP A 294 8.33 8.78 18.21
CA ASP A 294 8.84 7.86 19.23
C ASP A 294 9.73 6.74 18.65
N ASP A 295 10.77 7.16 17.91
CA ASP A 295 11.76 6.31 17.22
C ASP A 295 11.17 5.25 16.28
N SER A 296 9.95 5.48 15.79
CA SER A 296 9.23 4.60 14.87
C SER A 296 8.76 5.35 13.63
N THR A 297 8.76 4.64 12.52
CA THR A 297 8.25 5.05 11.20
C THR A 297 6.79 4.64 10.98
N MET A 298 6.16 3.97 11.94
CA MET A 298 4.80 3.44 11.83
C MET A 298 3.79 4.08 12.79
N LYS A 299 4.23 4.84 13.80
CA LYS A 299 3.35 5.32 14.89
C LYS A 299 2.54 6.58 14.57
N ARG A 300 2.90 7.33 13.53
CA ARG A 300 2.22 8.60 13.20
C ARG A 300 2.05 8.76 11.70
N LEU A 301 0.90 9.30 11.31
CA LEU A 301 0.54 9.58 9.92
C LEU A 301 0.38 11.08 9.72
N ALA A 302 0.89 11.59 8.60
CA ALA A 302 0.63 12.92 8.10
C ALA A 302 -0.34 12.86 6.92
N ILE A 303 -1.28 13.80 6.91
CA ILE A 303 -2.41 13.83 5.98
C ILE A 303 -2.56 15.26 5.46
N THR A 304 -2.60 15.42 4.15
CA THR A 304 -2.98 16.68 3.51
C THR A 304 -4.49 16.87 3.62
N ARG A 305 -4.92 17.97 4.25
CA ARG A 305 -6.32 18.39 4.31
C ARG A 305 -6.44 19.81 3.74
N GLU A 306 -7.12 19.96 2.62
CA GLU A 306 -7.36 21.28 2.01
C GLU A 306 -8.35 22.10 2.86
N ARG A 307 -8.20 23.42 2.85
CA ARG A 307 -9.09 24.37 3.56
C ARG A 307 -10.58 24.16 3.24
N GLU A 308 -10.89 23.79 2.00
CA GLU A 308 -12.27 23.48 1.61
C GLU A 308 -12.82 22.28 2.40
N LEU A 309 -12.01 21.23 2.58
CA LEU A 309 -12.40 20.06 3.37
C LEU A 309 -12.51 20.41 4.85
N GLU A 310 -11.63 21.24 5.39
CA GLU A 310 -11.72 21.71 6.79
C GLU A 310 -13.02 22.48 7.06
N SER A 311 -13.57 23.16 6.05
CA SER A 311 -14.84 23.89 6.14
C SER A 311 -16.07 23.02 5.85
N ASN A 312 -15.89 21.85 5.23
CA ASN A 312 -16.96 20.95 4.82
C ASN A 312 -17.54 20.20 6.03
N LEU A 313 -18.87 20.16 6.14
CA LEU A 313 -19.56 19.57 7.29
C LEU A 313 -19.23 18.08 7.50
N TYR A 314 -19.23 17.29 6.42
CA TYR A 314 -18.90 15.87 6.48
C TYR A 314 -17.50 15.65 7.04
N TRP A 315 -16.51 16.33 6.46
CA TRP A 315 -15.10 16.20 6.84
C TRP A 315 -14.85 16.65 8.28
N ARG A 316 -15.43 17.78 8.70
CA ARG A 316 -15.39 18.24 10.09
C ARG A 316 -15.94 17.20 11.06
N ASN A 317 -17.06 16.57 10.71
CA ASN A 317 -17.70 15.57 11.56
C ASN A 317 -16.83 14.31 11.67
N VAL A 318 -16.37 13.73 10.56
CA VAL A 318 -15.55 12.50 10.60
C VAL A 318 -14.16 12.73 11.22
N ASP A 319 -13.55 13.89 11.01
CA ASP A 319 -12.27 14.25 11.64
C ASP A 319 -12.45 14.44 13.15
N ARG A 320 -13.54 15.08 13.59
CA ARG A 320 -13.85 15.21 15.02
C ARG A 320 -14.16 13.85 15.65
N THR A 321 -15.05 13.05 15.05
CA THR A 321 -15.42 11.72 15.57
C THR A 321 -14.20 10.82 15.71
N SER A 322 -13.33 10.78 14.69
CA SER A 322 -12.08 10.00 14.79
C SER A 322 -11.15 10.52 15.86
N LYS A 323 -10.96 11.84 15.97
CA LYS A 323 -10.12 12.44 17.02
C LYS A 323 -10.64 12.10 18.42
N ASP A 324 -11.93 12.28 18.67
CA ASP A 324 -12.55 12.07 19.98
C ASP A 324 -12.40 10.59 20.41
N ILE A 325 -12.71 9.65 19.52
CA ILE A 325 -12.62 8.21 19.80
C ILE A 325 -11.17 7.74 19.96
N LEU A 326 -10.25 8.18 19.09
CA LEU A 326 -8.85 7.77 19.18
C LEU A 326 -8.16 8.38 20.41
N THR A 327 -8.49 9.61 20.79
CA THR A 327 -7.99 10.25 22.01
C THR A 327 -8.48 9.52 23.26
N TYR A 328 -9.76 9.16 23.31
CA TYR A 328 -10.30 8.34 24.40
C TYR A 328 -9.56 7.00 24.52
N ARG A 329 -9.31 6.33 23.40
CA ARG A 329 -8.55 5.07 23.37
C ARG A 329 -7.09 5.22 23.82
N TYR A 330 -6.43 6.29 23.39
CA TYR A 330 -5.07 6.59 23.82
C TYR A 330 -4.98 6.71 25.35
N HIS A 331 -5.97 7.37 25.99
CA HIS A 331 -6.01 7.52 27.44
C HIS A 331 -6.48 6.29 28.22
N THR A 332 -7.33 5.45 27.61
CA THR A 332 -7.85 4.22 28.25
C THR A 332 -6.96 3.01 28.05
N GLY A 333 -5.93 3.14 27.21
CA GLY A 333 -5.01 2.07 26.87
C GLY A 333 -5.48 1.25 25.67
N TYR A 334 -4.51 0.65 24.98
CA TYR A 334 -4.77 -0.25 23.86
C TYR A 334 -4.97 -1.67 24.38
N ALA A 335 -5.81 -2.44 23.68
CA ALA A 335 -5.93 -3.87 23.94
C ALA A 335 -4.57 -4.54 23.71
N ASN A 336 -4.28 -5.58 24.49
CA ASN A 336 -3.08 -6.38 24.27
C ASN A 336 -3.09 -6.94 22.84
N ILE A 337 -1.95 -6.83 22.16
CA ILE A 337 -1.72 -7.28 20.77
C ILE A 337 -1.43 -8.79 20.76
N ASP A 338 -1.21 -9.40 21.93
CA ASP A 338 -1.25 -10.85 22.10
C ASP A 338 -2.56 -11.37 21.48
N GLU A 339 -2.44 -12.42 20.65
CA GLU A 339 -3.54 -13.00 19.86
C GLU A 339 -4.06 -12.18 18.68
N ILE A 340 -3.29 -11.23 18.13
CA ILE A 340 -3.71 -10.45 16.95
C ILE A 340 -4.15 -11.32 15.77
N LEU A 341 -3.46 -12.45 15.53
CA LEU A 341 -3.84 -13.40 14.48
C LEU A 341 -5.25 -13.98 14.71
N ALA A 342 -5.55 -14.40 15.94
CA ALA A 342 -6.86 -14.96 16.28
C ALA A 342 -7.97 -13.91 16.13
N LYS A 343 -7.68 -12.65 16.47
CA LYS A 343 -8.59 -11.52 16.23
C LYS A 343 -8.82 -11.28 14.75
N ILE A 344 -7.76 -11.28 13.93
CA ILE A 344 -7.83 -11.17 12.48
C ILE A 344 -8.72 -12.30 11.91
N ASP A 345 -8.43 -13.56 12.24
CA ASP A 345 -9.18 -14.70 11.71
C ASP A 345 -10.66 -14.67 12.08
N LYS A 346 -10.96 -14.30 13.33
CA LYS A 346 -12.33 -14.12 13.80
C LYS A 346 -13.02 -12.96 13.08
N ALA A 347 -12.32 -11.85 12.88
CA ALA A 347 -12.85 -10.68 12.18
C ALA A 347 -13.13 -10.99 10.70
N VAL A 348 -12.21 -11.67 10.01
CA VAL A 348 -12.40 -12.14 8.63
C VAL A 348 -13.63 -13.04 8.54
N SER A 349 -13.70 -14.07 9.39
CA SER A 349 -14.83 -15.00 9.41
C SER A 349 -16.16 -14.28 9.66
N HIS A 350 -16.17 -13.30 10.56
CA HIS A 350 -17.35 -12.51 10.87
C HIS A 350 -17.78 -11.62 9.69
N VAL A 351 -16.89 -10.78 9.16
CA VAL A 351 -17.22 -9.80 8.11
C VAL A 351 -17.57 -10.51 6.80
N GLU A 352 -16.85 -11.57 6.43
CA GLU A 352 -17.20 -12.38 5.27
C GLU A 352 -18.56 -13.08 5.48
N GLY A 353 -18.88 -13.53 6.69
CA GLY A 353 -20.18 -14.14 7.01
C GLY A 353 -21.36 -13.15 6.96
N GLU A 354 -21.15 -11.88 7.31
CA GLU A 354 -22.13 -10.81 7.09
C GLU A 354 -22.35 -10.55 5.59
N LEU A 355 -21.27 -10.44 4.82
CA LEU A 355 -21.33 -10.24 3.37
C LEU A 355 -22.02 -11.40 2.64
N ILE A 356 -21.72 -12.65 3.02
CA ILE A 356 -22.37 -13.85 2.44
C ILE A 356 -23.87 -13.79 2.68
N ARG A 357 -24.30 -13.59 3.94
CA ARG A 357 -25.73 -13.46 4.27
C ARG A 357 -26.37 -12.34 3.46
N LYS A 358 -25.69 -11.20 3.34
CA LYS A 358 -26.21 -10.06 2.60
C LYS A 358 -26.39 -10.35 1.11
N PHE A 359 -25.51 -11.12 0.49
CA PHE A 359 -25.64 -11.50 -0.93
C PHE A 359 -26.63 -12.65 -1.13
N ASP A 360 -26.77 -13.56 -0.18
CA ASP A 360 -27.76 -14.65 -0.23
C ASP A 360 -29.19 -14.15 0.00
N GLU A 361 -29.36 -13.03 0.71
CA GLU A 361 -30.66 -12.36 0.93
C GLU A 361 -31.18 -11.58 -0.28
N VAL A 362 -30.38 -11.41 -1.34
CA VAL A 362 -30.81 -10.73 -2.59
C VAL A 362 -31.30 -11.78 -3.57
N PRO A 363 -32.62 -11.88 -3.87
CA PRO A 363 -33.11 -12.78 -4.90
C PRO A 363 -32.52 -12.39 -6.26
N ALA A 364 -32.16 -13.40 -7.05
CA ALA A 364 -31.59 -13.27 -8.39
C ALA A 364 -32.45 -12.45 -9.38
#